data_AF-A0A4S2A745-F1
#
_entry.id   AF-A0A4S2A745-F1
#
_cell.length_a   1.000
_cell.length_b   1.000
_cell.length_c   1.000
_cell.angle_alpha   90.00
_cell.angle_beta   90.00
_cell.angle_gamma   90.00
#
_symmetry.space_group_name_H-M   'P 1'
#
loop_
_entity.id
_entity.type
_entity.pdbx_description
1 polymer ?
#
loop_
_entity_poly.entity_id
_entity_poly.type
_entity_poly.pdbx_seq_one_letter_code
_entity_poly.pdbx_strand_id
1 'polypeptide(L)'
;DLNNLKVVTVTSDKYADSFGFTEEEVFSALDEYGIPERKMAVKQWYDGFTFGKVTDIYNPWSILNYLDTGRLAAYWANTSSNSLAGRLIREGNKSIKTSFENLMRGKSLRAEIDEQIVYGELDSDGQAIWSLLLAAGYLKVKQFNAYETEFGEWKEEYELELTNFEVKTMFQRMVRRWFGSVSSEYNDFIKALLADDIKAMNGYMNRVALATFSYFDTGKNPSCEEPERFYHGFVLGLMVDLNDKYILTSNRESGFGRYDVMLEPRKKEYDAILIEFKVQDTEEEKELSDTVQAALRQIEEK
;
A
#
# COMPACT_ATOMS: atom_id res chain seq x y z
N ASP A 1 20.17 -30.04 -18.33
CA ASP A 1 19.40 -28.80 -18.27
C ASP A 1 17.95 -29.06 -18.60
N LEU A 2 17.06 -28.59 -17.72
CA LEU A 2 15.61 -28.65 -17.92
C LEU A 2 15.20 -27.31 -18.56
N ASN A 3 14.97 -27.31 -19.87
CA ASN A 3 14.61 -26.12 -20.64
C ASN A 3 13.19 -26.28 -21.23
N ASN A 4 12.50 -25.18 -21.49
CA ASN A 4 11.19 -25.10 -22.17
C ASN A 4 10.01 -25.72 -21.40
N LEU A 5 9.97 -25.57 -20.07
CA LEU A 5 8.76 -25.90 -19.32
C LEU A 5 7.62 -24.93 -19.70
N LYS A 6 6.45 -25.49 -19.99
CA LYS A 6 5.23 -24.68 -20.08
C LYS A 6 4.77 -24.34 -18.68
N VAL A 7 5.06 -23.13 -18.23
CA VAL A 7 4.56 -22.59 -16.97
C VAL A 7 3.13 -22.09 -17.19
N VAL A 8 2.21 -22.46 -16.31
CA VAL A 8 0.86 -21.89 -16.25
C VAL A 8 0.86 -20.87 -15.12
N THR A 9 0.57 -19.63 -15.47
CA THR A 9 0.71 -18.44 -14.65
C THR A 9 -0.65 -17.80 -14.39
N VAL A 10 -0.68 -16.75 -13.56
CA VAL A 10 -1.91 -16.10 -13.13
C VAL A 10 -2.68 -15.42 -14.26
N THR A 11 -2.01 -14.95 -15.32
CA THR A 11 -2.70 -14.38 -16.49
C THR A 11 -3.17 -15.43 -17.50
N SER A 12 -2.89 -16.72 -17.27
CA SER A 12 -3.27 -17.79 -18.18
C SER A 12 -4.74 -18.20 -18.03
N ASP A 13 -5.43 -18.38 -19.15
CA ASP A 13 -6.78 -18.97 -19.18
C ASP A 13 -6.80 -20.48 -18.84
N LYS A 14 -5.63 -21.12 -18.71
CA LYS A 14 -5.55 -22.56 -18.40
C LYS A 14 -5.76 -22.80 -16.91
N TYR A 15 -6.71 -23.69 -16.59
CA TYR A 15 -7.02 -24.09 -15.21
C TYR A 15 -7.42 -22.91 -14.31
N ALA A 16 -7.95 -21.85 -14.92
CA ALA A 16 -8.24 -20.59 -14.24
C ALA A 16 -9.20 -20.74 -13.05
N ASP A 17 -10.12 -21.71 -13.11
CA ASP A 17 -11.07 -22.07 -12.05
C ASP A 17 -10.49 -23.02 -10.99
N SER A 18 -9.27 -23.52 -11.18
CA SER A 18 -8.69 -24.60 -10.38
C SER A 18 -7.66 -24.11 -9.34
N PHE A 19 -7.36 -22.82 -9.32
CA PHE A 19 -6.38 -22.22 -8.38
C PHE A 19 -6.97 -21.83 -7.01
N GLY A 20 -8.29 -21.92 -6.86
CA GLY A 20 -8.99 -21.59 -5.63
C GLY A 20 -10.42 -22.11 -5.64
N PHE A 21 -11.27 -21.54 -4.79
CA PHE A 21 -12.71 -21.80 -4.85
C PHE A 21 -13.41 -20.75 -5.70
N THR A 22 -14.35 -21.18 -6.52
CA THR A 22 -15.25 -20.27 -7.24
C THR A 22 -16.25 -19.63 -6.29
N GLU A 23 -16.84 -18.50 -6.67
CA GLU A 23 -17.92 -17.87 -5.90
C GLU A 23 -19.08 -18.84 -5.63
N GLU A 24 -19.44 -19.66 -6.61
CA GLU A 24 -20.52 -20.63 -6.48
C GLU A 24 -20.22 -21.67 -5.39
N GLU A 25 -18.99 -22.20 -5.35
CA GLU A 25 -18.54 -23.14 -4.32
C GLU A 25 -18.54 -22.49 -2.93
N VAL A 26 -18.03 -21.26 -2.82
CA VAL A 26 -18.02 -20.52 -1.54
C VAL A 26 -19.44 -20.25 -1.06
N PHE A 27 -20.33 -19.79 -1.92
CA PHE A 27 -21.71 -19.47 -1.53
C PHE A 27 -22.51 -20.72 -1.18
N SER A 28 -22.27 -21.83 -1.89
CA SER A 28 -22.86 -23.13 -1.57
C SER A 28 -22.39 -23.63 -0.20
N ALA A 29 -21.09 -23.50 0.11
CA ALA A 29 -20.57 -23.85 1.43
C ALA A 29 -21.17 -23.00 2.55
N LEU A 30 -21.39 -21.70 2.33
CA LEU A 30 -22.07 -20.83 3.30
C LEU A 30 -23.53 -21.23 3.54
N ASP A 31 -24.23 -21.68 2.50
CA ASP A 31 -25.61 -22.18 2.62
C ASP A 31 -25.64 -23.49 3.42
N GLU A 32 -24.70 -24.41 3.15
CA GLU A 32 -24.58 -25.69 3.88
C GLU A 32 -24.25 -25.49 5.37
N TYR A 33 -23.43 -24.49 5.68
CA TYR A 33 -23.12 -24.10 7.07
C TYR A 33 -24.23 -23.27 7.72
N GLY A 34 -25.32 -22.96 7.01
CA GLY A 34 -26.48 -22.26 7.55
C GLY A 34 -26.26 -20.77 7.82
N ILE A 35 -25.35 -20.12 7.08
CA ILE A 35 -25.00 -18.69 7.23
C ILE A 35 -25.09 -17.89 5.91
N PRO A 36 -26.20 -18.02 5.14
CA PRO A 36 -26.35 -17.35 3.84
C PRO A 36 -26.25 -15.82 3.92
N GLU A 37 -26.63 -15.22 5.05
CA GLU A 37 -26.59 -13.79 5.28
C GLU A 37 -25.17 -13.20 5.29
N ARG A 38 -24.14 -14.06 5.39
CA ARG A 38 -22.73 -13.66 5.43
C ARG A 38 -22.07 -13.54 4.05
N LYS A 39 -22.74 -13.97 2.97
CA LYS A 39 -22.18 -13.97 1.60
C LYS A 39 -21.52 -12.65 1.19
N MET A 40 -22.18 -11.52 1.44
CA MET A 40 -21.63 -10.20 1.08
C MET A 40 -20.41 -9.80 1.92
N ALA A 41 -20.39 -10.18 3.19
CA ALA A 41 -19.24 -9.91 4.05
C ALA A 41 -18.04 -10.80 3.67
N VAL A 42 -18.30 -12.07 3.32
CA VAL A 42 -17.30 -13.01 2.80
C VAL A 42 -16.75 -12.53 1.46
N LYS A 43 -17.62 -12.11 0.53
CA LYS A 43 -17.21 -11.50 -0.76
C LYS A 43 -16.29 -10.31 -0.50
N GLN A 44 -16.73 -9.33 0.30
CA GLN A 44 -15.89 -8.16 0.62
C GLN A 44 -14.50 -8.52 1.18
N TRP A 45 -14.41 -9.55 2.03
CA TRP A 45 -13.16 -9.93 2.68
C TRP A 45 -12.21 -10.72 1.80
N TYR A 46 -12.74 -11.71 1.07
CA TYR A 46 -11.96 -12.80 0.50
C TYR A 46 -12.08 -12.91 -1.01
N ASP A 47 -13.06 -12.26 -1.63
CA ASP A 47 -13.21 -12.23 -3.08
C ASP A 47 -12.11 -11.41 -3.73
N GLY A 48 -11.54 -11.95 -4.80
CA GLY A 48 -10.87 -11.08 -5.76
C GLY A 48 -9.63 -11.64 -6.42
N PHE A 49 -9.40 -12.94 -6.49
CA PHE A 49 -8.35 -13.41 -7.38
C PHE A 49 -8.91 -13.49 -8.81
N THR A 50 -8.12 -13.01 -9.77
CA THR A 50 -8.40 -13.13 -11.20
C THR A 50 -7.34 -14.05 -11.80
N PHE A 51 -7.76 -15.16 -12.39
CA PHE A 51 -6.89 -16.06 -13.14
C PHE A 51 -7.35 -16.11 -14.60
N GLY A 52 -6.49 -15.66 -15.52
CA GLY A 52 -6.88 -15.43 -16.91
C GLY A 52 -8.15 -14.56 -16.99
N LYS A 53 -9.22 -15.10 -17.58
CA LYS A 53 -10.55 -14.46 -17.66
C LYS A 53 -11.51 -14.80 -16.52
N VAL A 54 -11.17 -15.72 -15.63
CA VAL A 54 -12.04 -16.12 -14.52
C VAL A 54 -11.76 -15.18 -13.35
N THR A 55 -12.80 -14.44 -12.96
CA THR A 55 -12.78 -13.59 -11.76
C THR A 55 -13.43 -14.33 -10.60
N ASP A 56 -13.45 -13.66 -9.46
CA ASP A 56 -14.16 -14.10 -8.27
C ASP A 56 -13.71 -15.48 -7.76
N ILE A 57 -12.40 -15.73 -7.89
CA ILE A 57 -11.73 -16.86 -7.27
C ILE A 57 -11.32 -16.47 -5.84
N TYR A 58 -11.60 -17.36 -4.91
CA TYR A 58 -11.38 -17.18 -3.48
C TYR A 58 -10.24 -18.04 -3.00
N ASN A 59 -9.50 -17.50 -2.03
CA ASN A 59 -8.41 -18.22 -1.39
C ASN A 59 -8.94 -19.38 -0.52
N PRO A 60 -8.58 -20.65 -0.80
CA PRO A 60 -9.12 -21.78 -0.04
C PRO A 60 -8.78 -21.71 1.45
N TRP A 61 -7.58 -21.28 1.80
CA TRP A 61 -7.15 -21.17 3.20
C TRP A 61 -8.01 -20.17 3.97
N SER A 62 -8.24 -18.99 3.38
CA SER A 62 -9.06 -17.96 4.02
C SER A 62 -10.52 -18.39 4.21
N ILE A 63 -11.11 -19.05 3.20
CA ILE A 63 -12.50 -19.56 3.28
C ILE A 63 -12.62 -20.67 4.32
N LEU A 64 -11.72 -21.65 4.33
CA LEU A 64 -11.77 -22.76 5.29
C LEU A 64 -11.64 -22.26 6.74
N ASN A 65 -10.73 -21.32 7.00
CA ASN A 65 -10.59 -20.73 8.33
C ASN A 65 -11.82 -19.89 8.72
N TYR A 66 -12.45 -19.19 7.78
CA TYR A 66 -13.69 -18.48 8.04
C TYR A 66 -14.82 -19.45 8.42
N LEU A 67 -14.99 -20.54 7.66
CA LEU A 67 -16.04 -21.53 7.92
C LEU A 67 -15.85 -22.25 9.27
N ASP A 68 -14.60 -22.57 9.62
CA ASP A 68 -14.26 -23.21 10.91
C ASP A 68 -14.49 -22.28 12.11
N THR A 69 -14.05 -21.01 12.00
CA THR A 69 -14.05 -20.09 13.15
C THR A 69 -15.29 -19.21 13.23
N GLY A 70 -16.04 -19.06 12.14
CA GLY A 70 -17.13 -18.08 11.97
C GLY A 70 -16.67 -16.62 12.01
N ARG A 71 -15.36 -16.34 11.96
CA ARG A 71 -14.78 -15.00 12.14
C ARG A 71 -14.17 -14.47 10.86
N LEU A 72 -14.51 -13.23 10.50
CA LEU A 72 -13.80 -12.49 9.46
C LEU A 72 -12.44 -12.01 10.01
N ALA A 73 -11.37 -12.48 9.39
CA ALA A 73 -10.01 -12.10 9.72
C ALA A 73 -9.07 -12.27 8.51
N ALA A 74 -7.90 -11.65 8.59
CA ALA A 74 -6.83 -11.85 7.62
C ALA A 74 -6.04 -13.11 7.98
N TYR A 75 -6.40 -14.24 7.37
CA TYR A 75 -5.82 -15.57 7.51
C TYR A 75 -4.57 -15.78 6.65
N TRP A 76 -4.46 -15.07 5.53
CA TRP A 76 -3.30 -15.07 4.62
C TRP A 76 -2.12 -14.22 5.14
N ALA A 77 -2.28 -13.54 6.29
CA ALA A 77 -1.38 -12.49 6.75
C ALA A 77 -0.02 -12.95 7.34
N ASN A 78 0.35 -14.23 7.31
CA ASN A 78 1.57 -14.74 7.97
C ASN A 78 2.43 -15.70 7.12
N THR A 79 2.60 -15.46 5.81
CA THR A 79 3.48 -16.26 4.95
C THR A 79 4.87 -15.63 4.77
N SER A 80 5.87 -16.42 4.38
CA SER A 80 7.24 -15.94 4.08
C SER A 80 7.25 -14.85 3.00
N SER A 81 6.34 -14.93 2.03
CA SER A 81 6.15 -13.95 0.96
C SER A 81 5.78 -12.56 1.48
N ASN A 82 5.13 -12.45 2.65
CA ASN A 82 4.78 -11.15 3.24
C ASN A 82 6.04 -10.37 3.67
N SER A 83 7.08 -11.09 4.12
CA SER A 83 8.35 -10.46 4.53
C SER A 83 9.12 -9.87 3.35
N LEU A 84 9.03 -10.49 2.17
CA LEU A 84 9.66 -10.01 0.94
C LEU A 84 8.90 -8.81 0.37
N ALA A 85 7.57 -8.92 0.24
CA ALA A 85 6.72 -7.82 -0.21
C ALA A 85 6.94 -6.56 0.64
N GLY A 86 6.94 -6.73 1.97
CA GLY A 86 7.19 -5.61 2.87
C GLY A 86 8.56 -5.00 2.75
N ARG A 87 9.60 -5.80 2.48
CA ARG A 87 10.95 -5.29 2.24
C ARG A 87 11.03 -4.48 0.94
N LEU A 88 10.49 -5.02 -0.15
CA LEU A 88 10.51 -4.38 -1.47
C LEU A 88 9.75 -3.05 -1.47
N ILE A 89 8.60 -2.97 -0.82
CA ILE A 89 7.85 -1.72 -0.71
C ILE A 89 8.60 -0.71 0.18
N ARG A 90 9.23 -1.19 1.26
CA ARG A 90 9.99 -0.35 2.19
C ARG A 90 11.23 0.27 1.55
N GLU A 91 12.02 -0.56 0.88
CA GLU A 91 13.30 -0.21 0.27
C GLU A 91 13.14 0.34 -1.16
N GLY A 92 11.93 0.22 -1.73
CA GLY A 92 11.59 0.74 -3.04
C GLY A 92 11.78 2.24 -3.15
N ASN A 93 11.98 2.70 -4.39
CA ASN A 93 12.13 4.10 -4.73
C ASN A 93 10.81 4.88 -4.58
N LYS A 94 10.87 6.20 -4.82
CA LYS A 94 9.72 7.11 -4.82
C LYS A 94 8.48 6.57 -5.53
N SER A 95 8.67 6.11 -6.78
CA SER A 95 7.58 5.68 -7.65
C SER A 95 6.84 4.46 -7.07
N ILE A 96 7.57 3.53 -6.46
CA ILE A 96 6.99 2.38 -5.77
C ILE A 96 6.14 2.82 -4.58
N LYS A 97 6.65 3.75 -3.77
CA LYS A 97 5.94 4.25 -2.59
C LYS A 97 4.67 5.01 -2.96
N THR A 98 4.72 5.90 -3.95
CA THR A 98 3.53 6.60 -4.46
C THR A 98 2.50 5.62 -5.01
N SER A 99 2.92 4.63 -5.80
CA SER A 99 2.02 3.62 -6.36
C SER A 99 1.38 2.79 -5.26
N PHE A 100 2.14 2.41 -4.24
CA PHE A 100 1.63 1.69 -3.07
C PHE A 100 0.65 2.53 -2.23
N GLU A 101 0.93 3.82 -2.02
CA GLU A 101 -0.03 4.76 -1.40
C GLU A 101 -1.37 4.78 -2.17
N ASN A 102 -1.31 4.85 -3.50
CA ASN A 102 -2.51 4.83 -4.34
C ASN A 102 -3.29 3.51 -4.23
N LEU A 103 -2.59 2.36 -4.25
CA LEU A 103 -3.20 1.03 -4.05
C LEU A 103 -3.92 0.94 -2.70
N MET A 104 -3.29 1.41 -1.63
CA MET A 104 -3.87 1.39 -0.30
C MET A 104 -5.10 2.30 -0.15
N ARG A 105 -5.18 3.37 -0.95
CA ARG A 105 -6.37 4.21 -1.12
C ARG A 105 -7.47 3.56 -1.96
N GLY A 106 -7.23 2.37 -2.52
CA GLY A 106 -8.17 1.62 -3.36
C GLY A 106 -8.17 2.06 -4.82
N LYS A 107 -7.12 2.76 -5.28
CA LYS A 107 -6.91 3.03 -6.70
C LYS A 107 -6.18 1.85 -7.34
N SER A 108 -6.16 1.84 -8.67
CA SER A 108 -5.34 0.94 -9.47
C SER A 108 -4.02 1.59 -9.89
N LEU A 109 -3.08 0.76 -10.32
CA LEU A 109 -1.85 1.17 -11.02
C LEU A 109 -1.78 0.47 -12.38
N ARG A 110 -0.95 0.99 -13.28
CA ARG A 110 -0.65 0.35 -14.56
C ARG A 110 0.79 -0.11 -14.58
N ALA A 111 1.03 -1.34 -15.01
CA ALA A 111 2.36 -1.90 -15.14
C ALA A 111 2.41 -2.93 -16.26
N GLU A 112 3.59 -3.09 -16.86
CA GLU A 112 3.91 -4.26 -17.66
C GLU A 112 4.28 -5.40 -16.70
N ILE A 113 3.82 -6.61 -17.00
CA ILE A 113 4.01 -7.78 -16.14
C ILE A 113 4.90 -8.78 -16.85
N ASP A 114 6.00 -9.14 -16.18
CA ASP A 114 6.81 -10.29 -16.56
C ASP A 114 6.54 -11.42 -15.56
N GLU A 115 5.92 -12.49 -16.02
CA GLU A 115 5.60 -13.65 -15.18
C GLU A 115 6.78 -14.62 -14.99
N GLN A 116 7.91 -14.38 -15.66
CA GLN A 116 9.15 -15.16 -15.55
C GLN A 116 10.20 -14.49 -14.64
N ILE A 117 9.73 -13.81 -13.60
CA ILE A 117 10.56 -13.02 -12.69
C ILE A 117 11.78 -13.81 -12.20
N VAL A 118 12.96 -13.29 -12.49
CA VAL A 118 14.20 -13.75 -11.86
C VAL A 118 14.37 -12.97 -10.56
N TYR A 119 14.30 -13.66 -9.41
CA TYR A 119 14.42 -13.06 -8.07
C TYR A 119 15.68 -12.18 -7.88
N GLY A 120 16.72 -12.35 -8.71
CA GLY A 120 17.95 -11.55 -8.69
C GLY A 120 17.82 -10.13 -9.27
N GLU A 121 16.75 -9.81 -9.99
CA GLU A 121 16.55 -8.51 -10.67
C GLU A 121 15.59 -7.57 -9.93
N LEU A 122 15.05 -8.03 -8.79
CA LEU A 122 14.05 -7.32 -7.98
C LEU A 122 14.54 -6.00 -7.37
N ASP A 123 15.85 -5.84 -7.18
CA ASP A 123 16.43 -4.62 -6.59
C ASP A 123 16.62 -3.49 -7.62
N SER A 124 16.57 -3.79 -8.92
CA SER A 124 16.87 -2.84 -10.01
C SER A 124 15.65 -2.39 -10.82
N ASP A 125 14.57 -3.17 -10.85
CA ASP A 125 13.39 -2.88 -11.67
C ASP A 125 12.10 -2.79 -10.83
N GLY A 126 11.51 -1.59 -10.82
CA GLY A 126 10.25 -1.34 -10.14
C GLY A 126 9.08 -2.15 -10.72
N GLN A 127 9.14 -2.56 -11.98
CA GLN A 127 8.11 -3.40 -12.60
C GLN A 127 8.14 -4.83 -12.07
N ALA A 128 9.32 -5.38 -11.79
CA ALA A 128 9.47 -6.73 -11.24
C ALA A 128 8.78 -6.88 -9.87
N ILE A 129 8.71 -5.80 -9.08
CA ILE A 129 7.97 -5.77 -7.81
C ILE A 129 6.47 -6.01 -8.05
N TRP A 130 5.85 -5.34 -9.04
CA TRP A 130 4.42 -5.49 -9.33
C TRP A 130 4.08 -6.88 -9.84
N SER A 131 4.92 -7.43 -10.72
CA SER A 131 4.82 -8.81 -11.17
C SER A 131 4.87 -9.79 -10.01
N LEU A 132 5.79 -9.58 -9.05
CA LEU A 132 5.92 -10.45 -7.88
C LEU A 132 4.67 -10.34 -6.99
N LEU A 133 4.18 -9.12 -6.77
CA LEU A 133 3.01 -8.90 -5.94
C LEU A 133 1.74 -9.49 -6.56
N LEU A 134 1.61 -9.46 -7.89
CA LEU A 134 0.55 -10.14 -8.64
C LEU A 134 0.68 -11.65 -8.54
N ALA A 135 1.86 -12.22 -8.82
CA ALA A 135 2.10 -13.66 -8.75
C ALA A 135 1.90 -14.23 -7.33
N ALA A 136 2.23 -13.46 -6.30
CA ALA A 136 1.98 -13.81 -4.90
C ALA A 136 0.52 -13.62 -4.46
N GLY A 137 -0.33 -13.05 -5.33
CA GLY A 137 -1.75 -12.87 -5.09
C GLY A 137 -2.12 -11.66 -4.24
N TYR A 138 -1.21 -10.69 -4.05
CA TYR A 138 -1.53 -9.42 -3.37
C TYR A 138 -2.20 -8.41 -4.29
N LEU A 139 -1.97 -8.53 -5.59
CA LEU A 139 -2.64 -7.76 -6.62
C LEU A 139 -3.48 -8.69 -7.48
N LYS A 140 -4.51 -8.11 -8.10
CA LYS A 140 -5.31 -8.76 -9.15
C LYS A 140 -5.33 -7.90 -10.39
N VAL A 141 -5.51 -8.56 -11.54
CA VAL A 141 -5.74 -7.86 -12.80
C VAL A 141 -7.18 -7.37 -12.83
N LYS A 142 -7.34 -6.06 -12.97
CA LYS A 142 -8.63 -5.39 -13.18
C LYS A 142 -8.92 -5.25 -14.68
N GLN A 143 -7.91 -4.90 -15.46
CA GLN A 143 -8.02 -4.76 -16.90
C GLN A 143 -6.68 -5.11 -17.57
N PHE A 144 -6.76 -5.67 -18.78
CA PHE A 144 -5.62 -5.97 -19.62
C PHE A 144 -5.79 -5.32 -20.99
N ASN A 145 -4.76 -4.61 -21.45
CA ASN A 145 -4.73 -3.98 -22.76
C ASN A 145 -3.44 -4.35 -23.49
N ALA A 146 -3.56 -4.92 -24.68
CA ALA A 146 -2.43 -5.16 -25.56
C ALA A 146 -2.56 -4.32 -26.83
N TYR A 147 -1.50 -3.60 -27.20
CA TYR A 147 -1.50 -2.71 -28.35
C TYR A 147 -0.11 -2.53 -28.94
N GLU A 148 -0.06 -2.15 -30.22
CA GLU A 148 1.16 -1.73 -30.90
C GLU A 148 1.33 -0.23 -30.74
N THR A 149 2.52 0.22 -30.34
CA THR A 149 2.85 1.64 -30.23
C THR A 149 2.99 2.27 -31.61
N GLU A 150 2.97 3.59 -31.68
CA GLU A 150 3.21 4.33 -32.93
C GLU A 150 4.58 4.04 -33.57
N PHE A 151 5.51 3.47 -32.79
CA PHE A 151 6.85 3.06 -33.22
C PHE A 151 6.96 1.57 -33.57
N GLY A 152 5.84 0.83 -33.58
CA GLY A 152 5.79 -0.60 -33.93
C GLY A 152 6.20 -1.54 -32.79
N GLU A 153 6.22 -1.07 -31.55
CA GLU A 153 6.53 -1.91 -30.39
C GLU A 153 5.25 -2.53 -29.82
N TRP A 154 5.26 -3.84 -29.58
CA TRP A 154 4.14 -4.51 -28.88
C TRP A 154 4.23 -4.23 -27.38
N LYS A 155 3.12 -3.78 -26.79
CA LYS A 155 3.01 -3.54 -25.34
C LYS A 155 1.81 -4.26 -24.75
N GLU A 156 2.04 -4.81 -23.57
CA GLU A 156 1.05 -5.52 -22.75
C GLU A 156 0.95 -4.81 -21.39
N GLU A 157 -0.07 -3.98 -21.24
CA GLU A 157 -0.29 -3.18 -20.04
C GLU A 157 -1.42 -3.76 -19.19
N TYR A 158 -1.13 -3.95 -17.90
CA TYR A 158 -2.07 -4.46 -16.92
C TYR A 158 -2.46 -3.35 -15.95
N GLU A 159 -3.76 -3.13 -15.80
CA GLU A 159 -4.31 -2.36 -14.68
C GLU A 159 -4.50 -3.28 -13.48
N LEU A 160 -3.77 -3.00 -12.40
CA LEU A 160 -3.72 -3.80 -11.19
C LEU A 160 -4.34 -3.07 -10.01
N GLU A 161 -5.02 -3.80 -9.14
CA GLU A 161 -5.50 -3.30 -7.85
C GLU A 161 -5.25 -4.31 -6.74
N LEU A 162 -5.41 -3.89 -5.47
CA LEU A 162 -5.33 -4.82 -4.33
C LEU A 162 -6.40 -5.91 -4.49
N THR A 163 -6.00 -7.16 -4.29
CA THR A 163 -6.87 -8.32 -4.49
C THR A 163 -8.20 -8.19 -3.75
N ASN A 164 -8.12 -7.98 -2.43
CA ASN A 164 -9.27 -7.97 -1.54
C ASN A 164 -8.99 -7.22 -0.23
N PHE A 165 -9.99 -7.15 0.65
CA PHE A 165 -9.88 -6.45 1.93
C PHE A 165 -8.94 -7.16 2.93
N GLU A 166 -8.79 -8.48 2.84
CA GLU A 166 -7.81 -9.23 3.62
C GLU A 166 -6.37 -8.78 3.30
N VAL A 167 -6.01 -8.67 2.02
CA VAL A 167 -4.68 -8.20 1.59
C VAL A 167 -4.46 -6.74 2.03
N LYS A 168 -5.47 -5.88 1.85
CA LYS A 168 -5.40 -4.49 2.35
C LYS A 168 -5.11 -4.45 3.84
N THR A 169 -5.82 -5.24 4.64
CA THR A 169 -5.62 -5.32 6.09
C THR A 169 -4.22 -5.83 6.44
N MET A 170 -3.69 -6.80 5.69
CA MET A 170 -2.32 -7.29 5.85
C MET A 170 -1.30 -6.17 5.63
N PHE A 171 -1.40 -5.43 4.53
CA PHE A 171 -0.52 -4.32 4.24
C PHE A 171 -0.65 -3.17 5.25
N GLN A 172 -1.85 -2.86 5.73
CA GLN A 172 -2.03 -1.89 6.81
C GLN A 172 -1.28 -2.31 8.08
N ARG A 173 -1.37 -3.59 8.47
CA ARG A 173 -0.63 -4.13 9.62
C ARG A 173 0.88 -4.09 9.39
N MET A 174 1.33 -4.37 8.18
CA MET A 174 2.75 -4.30 7.80
C MET A 174 3.29 -2.88 7.96
N VAL A 175 2.60 -1.89 7.40
CA VAL A 175 2.96 -0.48 7.56
C VAL A 175 2.98 -0.08 9.03
N ARG A 176 1.98 -0.45 9.84
CA ARG A 176 2.00 -0.21 11.30
C ARG A 176 3.23 -0.81 11.98
N ARG A 177 3.67 -1.99 11.57
CA ARG A 177 4.87 -2.65 12.14
C ARG A 177 6.16 -1.93 11.79
N TRP A 178 6.22 -1.20 10.68
CA TRP A 178 7.38 -0.35 10.35
C TRP A 178 7.62 0.73 11.41
N PHE A 179 6.57 1.14 12.10
CA PHE A 179 6.62 2.07 13.24
C PHE A 179 6.83 1.39 14.60
N GLY A 180 7.01 0.06 14.63
CA GLY A 180 7.44 -0.71 15.81
C GLY A 180 6.51 -0.68 17.03
N SER A 181 7.04 -1.09 18.20
CA SER A 181 6.42 -1.16 19.55
C SER A 181 5.84 0.16 20.09
N VAL A 182 5.80 1.19 19.27
CA VAL A 182 5.30 2.53 19.54
C VAL A 182 3.77 2.55 19.31
N SER A 183 3.05 1.44 19.23
CA SER A 183 1.63 1.44 18.84
C SER A 183 0.71 2.21 19.81
N SER A 184 1.09 2.33 21.09
CA SER A 184 0.39 3.26 22.01
C SER A 184 0.82 4.71 21.78
N GLU A 185 2.11 4.97 21.52
CA GLU A 185 2.74 6.29 21.38
C GLU A 185 2.56 6.94 19.98
N TYR A 186 2.42 6.16 18.91
CA TYR A 186 2.12 6.63 17.55
C TYR A 186 0.66 7.08 17.45
N ASN A 187 -0.24 6.35 18.12
CA ASN A 187 -1.58 6.84 18.40
C ASN A 187 -1.54 8.15 19.19
N ASP A 188 -0.53 8.38 20.03
CA ASP A 188 -0.43 9.63 20.77
C ASP A 188 0.03 10.81 19.90
N PHE A 189 0.81 10.60 18.84
CA PHE A 189 1.01 11.63 17.80
C PHE A 189 -0.33 12.03 17.17
N ILE A 190 -1.10 11.03 16.73
CA ILE A 190 -2.42 11.27 16.12
C ILE A 190 -3.34 11.99 17.11
N LYS A 191 -3.37 11.58 18.38
CA LYS A 191 -4.15 12.27 19.43
C LYS A 191 -3.67 13.69 19.65
N ALA A 192 -2.35 13.92 19.69
CA ALA A 192 -1.77 15.25 19.87
C ALA A 192 -2.10 16.17 18.69
N LEU A 193 -2.01 15.64 17.46
CA LEU A 193 -2.41 16.32 16.23
C LEU A 193 -3.90 16.73 16.27
N LEU A 194 -4.78 15.81 16.69
CA LEU A 194 -6.21 16.07 16.79
C LEU A 194 -6.61 16.95 17.99
N ALA A 195 -5.72 17.10 18.98
CA ALA A 195 -5.93 17.91 20.17
C ALA A 195 -5.21 19.26 20.13
N ASP A 196 -4.51 19.58 19.02
CA ASP A 196 -3.67 20.77 18.86
C ASP A 196 -2.57 20.89 19.94
N ASP A 197 -2.05 19.77 20.44
CA ASP A 197 -0.95 19.74 21.42
C ASP A 197 0.41 19.78 20.70
N ILE A 198 0.83 20.98 20.29
CA ILE A 198 2.08 21.24 19.57
C ILE A 198 3.31 20.67 20.31
N LYS A 199 3.32 20.74 21.64
CA LYS A 199 4.47 20.28 22.44
C LYS A 199 4.58 18.76 22.40
N ALA A 200 3.46 18.06 22.57
CA ALA A 200 3.42 16.61 22.42
C ALA A 200 3.77 16.21 20.97
N MET A 201 3.19 16.87 19.96
CA MET A 201 3.48 16.63 18.55
C MET A 201 4.99 16.70 18.24
N ASN A 202 5.68 17.76 18.69
CA ASN A 202 7.13 17.90 18.49
C ASN A 202 7.93 16.77 19.14
N GLY A 203 7.55 16.36 20.35
CA GLY A 203 8.18 15.22 21.04
C GLY A 203 8.02 13.92 20.24
N TYR A 204 6.83 13.68 19.69
CA TYR A 204 6.55 12.48 18.89
C TYR A 204 7.21 12.51 17.52
N MET A 205 7.15 13.63 16.79
CA MET A 205 7.75 13.76 15.47
C MET A 205 9.24 13.43 15.49
N ASN A 206 9.97 13.92 16.50
CA ASN A 206 11.39 13.58 16.67
C ASN A 206 11.61 12.07 16.89
N ARG A 207 10.78 11.41 17.69
CA ARG A 207 10.90 9.97 17.95
C ARG A 207 10.50 9.11 16.75
N VAL A 208 9.40 9.47 16.09
CA VAL A 208 8.92 8.79 14.88
C VAL A 208 9.93 8.97 13.76
N ALA A 209 10.49 10.17 13.57
CA ALA A 209 11.58 10.41 12.63
C ALA A 209 12.76 9.47 12.91
N LEU A 210 13.29 9.45 14.13
CA LEU A 210 14.40 8.55 14.49
C LEU A 210 14.11 7.07 14.25
N ALA A 211 12.92 6.60 14.63
CA ALA A 211 12.51 5.20 14.43
C ALA A 211 12.31 4.86 12.95
N THR A 212 11.74 5.80 12.18
CA THR A 212 11.47 5.65 10.75
C THR A 212 12.77 5.65 9.97
N PHE A 213 13.66 6.61 10.18
CA PHE A 213 15.01 6.61 9.59
C PHE A 213 15.72 5.28 9.90
N SER A 214 15.75 4.86 11.17
CA SER A 214 16.34 3.56 11.53
C SER A 214 15.70 2.36 10.83
N TYR A 215 14.41 2.40 10.48
CA TYR A 215 13.71 1.27 9.83
C TYR A 215 13.86 1.29 8.30
N PHE A 216 13.96 2.47 7.70
CA PHE A 216 14.09 2.67 6.26
C PHE A 216 15.55 2.68 5.77
N ASP A 217 16.51 2.97 6.64
CA ASP A 217 17.94 3.10 6.28
C ASP A 217 18.74 1.81 6.47
N THR A 218 18.10 0.68 6.81
CA THR A 218 18.78 -0.64 6.94
C THR A 218 19.27 -1.25 5.61
N GLY A 219 19.18 -0.53 4.49
CA GLY A 219 19.64 -0.97 3.17
C GLY A 219 21.15 -0.77 2.93
N LYS A 220 21.74 -1.55 2.02
CA LYS A 220 23.21 -1.59 1.78
C LYS A 220 23.83 -0.30 1.20
N ASN A 221 23.03 0.69 0.82
CA ASN A 221 23.50 1.99 0.30
C ASN A 221 22.67 3.14 0.90
N PRO A 222 23.11 3.74 2.01
CA PRO A 222 22.52 4.98 2.51
C PRO A 222 22.94 6.13 1.58
N SER A 223 22.10 6.42 0.58
CA SER A 223 22.21 7.63 -0.24
C SER A 223 21.78 8.84 0.59
N CYS A 224 22.51 9.96 0.52
CA CYS A 224 22.27 11.22 1.25
C CYS A 224 20.91 11.93 0.98
N GLU A 225 19.90 11.25 0.44
CA GLU A 225 18.58 11.79 0.07
C GLU A 225 17.44 11.16 0.90
N GLU A 226 17.54 11.17 2.22
CA GLU A 226 16.58 10.46 3.09
C GLU A 226 15.32 11.23 3.57
N PRO A 227 15.10 12.55 3.30
CA PRO A 227 13.81 13.20 3.63
C PRO A 227 12.60 12.54 2.96
N GLU A 228 12.78 12.00 1.76
CA GLU A 228 11.70 11.40 0.99
C GLU A 228 11.23 10.07 1.57
N ARG A 229 12.18 9.24 2.06
CA ARG A 229 11.87 7.96 2.69
C ARG A 229 11.05 8.15 3.97
N PHE A 230 11.47 9.11 4.80
CA PHE A 230 10.72 9.50 5.99
C PHE A 230 9.31 9.98 5.65
N TYR A 231 9.19 10.89 4.68
CA TYR A 231 7.90 11.44 4.23
C TYR A 231 6.92 10.33 3.82
N HIS A 232 7.32 9.44 2.90
CA HIS A 232 6.43 8.39 2.42
C HIS A 232 6.09 7.39 3.52
N GLY A 233 7.05 7.03 4.37
CA GLY A 233 6.77 6.25 5.57
C GLY A 233 5.67 6.91 6.39
N PHE A 234 5.86 8.18 6.75
CA PHE A 234 4.93 8.95 7.56
C PHE A 234 3.52 9.02 6.93
N VAL A 235 3.41 9.33 5.64
CA VAL A 235 2.13 9.36 4.90
C VAL A 235 1.44 8.00 4.91
N LEU A 236 2.20 6.92 4.68
CA LEU A 236 1.67 5.56 4.77
C LEU A 236 1.16 5.25 6.18
N GLY A 237 1.87 5.68 7.22
CA GLY A 237 1.40 5.57 8.60
C GLY A 237 0.08 6.30 8.85
N LEU A 238 -0.01 7.58 8.46
CA LEU A 238 -1.23 8.39 8.61
C LEU A 238 -2.42 7.77 7.91
N MET A 239 -2.22 7.27 6.69
CA MET A 239 -3.25 6.58 5.91
C MET A 239 -3.80 5.37 6.66
N VAL A 240 -3.00 4.67 7.44
CA VAL A 240 -3.46 3.47 8.14
C VAL A 240 -4.25 3.80 9.41
N ASP A 241 -3.90 4.89 10.10
CA ASP A 241 -4.50 5.24 11.39
C ASP A 241 -5.62 6.29 11.33
N LEU A 242 -5.70 7.08 10.25
CA LEU A 242 -6.72 8.11 10.11
C LEU A 242 -7.76 7.83 9.01
N ASN A 243 -7.61 6.78 8.21
CA ASN A 243 -8.49 6.57 7.05
C ASN A 243 -9.96 6.29 7.37
N ASP A 244 -10.28 5.90 8.62
CA ASP A 244 -11.65 5.76 9.12
C ASP A 244 -12.31 7.13 9.39
N LYS A 245 -11.53 8.15 9.75
CA LYS A 245 -12.01 9.51 10.10
C LYS A 245 -11.76 10.54 9.00
N TYR A 246 -10.73 10.35 8.19
CA TYR A 246 -10.24 11.30 7.21
C TYR A 246 -10.07 10.67 5.83
N ILE A 247 -10.21 11.52 4.82
CA ILE A 247 -9.75 11.29 3.46
C ILE A 247 -8.38 11.94 3.34
N LEU A 248 -7.34 11.11 3.20
CA LEU A 248 -5.96 11.56 3.05
C LEU A 248 -5.65 11.83 1.57
N THR A 249 -5.05 12.99 1.26
CA THR A 249 -4.49 13.32 -0.06
C THR A 249 -3.09 13.87 0.07
N SER A 250 -2.10 13.23 -0.56
CA SER A 250 -0.73 13.72 -0.72
C SER A 250 -0.55 14.41 -2.08
N ASN A 251 0.10 15.58 -2.12
CA ASN A 251 0.18 16.45 -3.31
C ASN A 251 1.61 16.83 -3.75
N ARG A 252 2.65 16.36 -3.04
CA ARG A 252 4.05 16.74 -3.27
C ARG A 252 4.57 16.49 -4.69
N GLU A 253 3.93 15.61 -5.47
CA GLU A 253 4.30 15.36 -6.87
C GLU A 253 3.84 16.44 -7.85
N SER A 254 2.89 17.29 -7.45
CA SER A 254 2.32 18.30 -8.34
C SER A 254 3.16 19.58 -8.43
N GLY A 255 4.12 19.83 -7.54
CA GLY A 255 5.10 20.93 -7.66
C GLY A 255 4.53 22.37 -7.63
N PHE A 256 3.22 22.57 -7.50
CA PHE A 256 2.58 23.88 -7.64
C PHE A 256 2.46 24.69 -6.31
N GLY A 257 3.27 24.38 -5.30
CA GLY A 257 3.29 25.10 -4.01
C GLY A 257 1.96 25.04 -3.24
N ARG A 258 1.36 23.85 -3.18
CA ARG A 258 0.21 23.49 -2.34
C ARG A 258 0.72 22.69 -1.12
N TYR A 259 -0.14 22.52 -0.12
CA TYR A 259 0.07 21.60 1.01
C TYR A 259 0.60 20.23 0.55
N ASP A 260 1.53 19.65 1.30
CA ASP A 260 2.04 18.30 1.03
C ASP A 260 1.02 17.21 1.34
N VAL A 261 0.32 17.31 2.48
CA VAL A 261 -0.70 16.36 2.93
C VAL A 261 -1.95 17.09 3.40
N MET A 262 -3.11 16.64 2.93
CA MET A 262 -4.43 17.08 3.39
C MET A 262 -5.19 15.93 4.01
N LEU A 263 -5.73 16.19 5.19
CA LEU A 263 -6.68 15.33 5.89
C LEU A 263 -8.05 16.01 5.83
N GLU A 264 -8.89 15.57 4.90
CA GLU A 264 -10.27 16.03 4.79
C GLU A 264 -11.16 15.19 5.72
N PRO A 265 -11.88 15.81 6.67
CA PRO A 265 -12.65 15.08 7.65
C PRO A 265 -13.89 14.46 7.00
N ARG A 266 -14.13 13.17 7.26
CA ARG A 266 -15.35 12.48 6.78
C ARG A 266 -16.61 12.94 7.49
N LYS A 267 -16.46 13.56 8.67
CA LYS A 267 -17.55 14.10 9.48
C LYS A 267 -17.26 15.55 9.84
N LYS A 268 -18.29 16.39 9.84
CA LYS A 268 -18.19 17.84 10.14
C LYS A 268 -17.71 18.18 11.56
N GLU A 269 -17.64 17.20 12.45
CA GLU A 269 -17.18 17.36 13.84
C GLU A 269 -15.66 17.45 13.97
N TYR A 270 -14.92 17.08 12.92
CA TYR A 270 -13.46 17.15 12.90
C TYR A 270 -12.98 18.29 12.01
N ASP A 271 -11.87 18.91 12.39
CA ASP A 271 -11.22 19.94 11.59
C ASP A 271 -10.48 19.32 10.40
N ALA A 272 -10.44 20.05 9.29
CA ALA A 272 -9.55 19.72 8.19
C ALA A 272 -8.11 20.14 8.52
N ILE A 273 -7.15 19.27 8.20
CA ILE A 273 -5.75 19.49 8.54
C ILE A 273 -4.92 19.52 7.27
N LEU A 274 -4.10 20.56 7.13
CA LEU A 274 -3.09 20.70 6.09
C LEU A 274 -1.71 20.58 6.74
N ILE A 275 -0.85 19.73 6.19
CA ILE A 275 0.51 19.50 6.67
C ILE A 275 1.46 19.78 5.51
N GLU A 276 2.47 20.60 5.78
CA GLU A 276 3.55 20.97 4.86
C GLU A 276 4.89 20.56 5.49
N PHE A 277 5.78 19.97 4.69
CA PHE A 277 7.12 19.59 5.09
C PHE A 277 8.14 20.52 4.46
N LYS A 278 9.03 21.09 5.28
CA LYS A 278 10.15 21.91 4.82
C LYS A 278 11.47 21.31 5.27
N VAL A 279 12.47 21.42 4.42
CA VAL A 279 13.86 21.11 4.74
C VAL A 279 14.57 22.44 4.92
N GLN A 280 15.34 22.57 6.00
CA GLN A 280 16.12 23.78 6.24
C GLN A 280 17.17 23.94 5.13
N ASP A 281 17.22 25.12 4.53
CA ASP A 281 18.35 25.51 3.69
C ASP A 281 19.46 26.06 4.58
N THR A 282 20.46 25.24 4.87
CA THR A 282 21.55 25.64 5.78
C THR A 282 22.47 26.73 5.21
N GLU A 283 22.37 27.06 3.91
CA GLU A 283 23.13 28.14 3.28
C GLU A 283 22.41 29.50 3.45
N GLU A 284 21.07 29.51 3.39
CA GLU A 284 20.25 30.73 3.49
C GLU A 284 19.67 30.97 4.89
N GLU A 285 19.47 29.91 5.69
CA GLU A 285 18.73 29.93 6.96
C GLU A 285 19.61 29.51 8.14
N LYS A 286 19.58 30.29 9.24
CA LYS A 286 20.45 30.04 10.41
C LYS A 286 19.86 29.01 11.35
N GLU A 287 18.55 29.07 11.56
CA GLU A 287 17.83 28.18 12.47
C GLU A 287 16.53 27.69 11.85
N LEU A 288 16.01 26.54 12.31
CA LEU A 288 14.72 25.98 11.84
C LEU A 288 13.54 26.95 11.96
N SER A 289 13.61 27.91 12.89
CA SER A 289 12.60 28.97 13.02
C SER A 289 12.52 29.86 11.78
N ASP A 290 13.65 30.10 11.10
CA ASP A 290 13.70 30.89 9.88
C ASP A 290 12.93 30.18 8.76
N THR A 291 13.14 28.86 8.63
CA THR A 291 12.41 27.98 7.69
C THR A 291 10.91 27.99 7.93
N VAL A 292 10.49 27.86 9.19
CA VAL A 292 9.06 27.88 9.57
C VAL A 292 8.44 29.23 9.27
N GLN A 293 9.11 30.34 9.57
CA GLN A 293 8.62 31.69 9.27
C GLN A 293 8.56 31.98 7.77
N ALA A 294 9.52 31.49 6.99
CA ALA A 294 9.48 31.59 5.53
C ALA A 294 8.30 30.80 4.96
N ALA A 295 8.08 29.59 5.46
CA ALA A 295 6.96 28.74 5.04
C ALA A 295 5.58 29.35 5.38
N LEU A 296 5.44 29.93 6.58
CA LEU A 296 4.19 30.62 6.97
C LEU A 296 3.90 31.82 6.08
N ARG A 297 4.91 32.65 5.77
CA ARG A 297 4.76 33.79 4.85
C ARG A 297 4.31 33.34 3.45
N GLN A 298 4.86 32.24 2.92
CA GLN A 298 4.42 31.68 1.64
C GLN A 298 2.94 31.26 1.62
N ILE A 299 2.37 30.90 2.77
CA ILE A 299 0.96 30.54 2.91
C ILE A 299 0.09 31.78 3.03
N GLU A 300 0.52 32.81 3.78
CA GLU A 300 -0.23 34.05 3.99
C GLU A 300 -0.29 34.96 2.75
N GLU A 301 0.74 34.92 1.90
CA GLU A 301 0.85 35.75 0.69
C GLU A 301 0.11 35.16 -0.53
N LYS A 302 -0.44 33.94 -0.41
CA LYS A 302 -1.20 33.23 -1.46
C LYS A 302 -2.70 33.26 -1.21
#